data_AF-A0A955X1D3-F1
#
_entry.id   AF-A0A955X1D3-F1
#
_cell.length_a   1.000
_cell.length_b   1.000
_cell.length_c   1.000
_cell.angle_alpha   90.00
_cell.angle_beta   90.00
_cell.angle_gamma   90.00
#
_symmetry.space_group_name_H-M   'P 1'
#
loop_
_entity.id
_entity.type
_entity.pdbx_description
1 polymer ?
#
loop_
_entity_poly.entity_id
_entity_poly.type
_entity_poly.pdbx_seq_one_letter_code
_entity_poly.pdbx_strand_id
1 'polypeptide(L)'
;MDLLDVETLEAPGSGALRPVRPALGLTIAWHADPSRVGEVCSVLAATEVNRAAPEFRTALGRPTGPLADPYISRNGIEITPLKGGGARITQLGRAPLEVNGQPVEASVDVPGGQAVITLARRAVLVLGPIAVPRRGADHGLVGESEALQGVRRNIERAAGTEVPVLLRGPSGSGKELVARALHEASARKRGPYRTVNLAAVPESTAAAAFFGHTKGAFTGAAQAHPGYFGEADGGTL
;
A
#
# COMPACT_ATOMS: atom_id res chain seq x y z
N MET A 1 10.49 -28.02 -9.46
CA MET A 1 10.20 -26.64 -9.90
C MET A 1 9.62 -25.93 -8.70
N ASP A 2 10.38 -25.02 -8.10
CA ASP A 2 9.91 -24.26 -6.94
C ASP A 2 8.88 -23.22 -7.41
N LEU A 3 7.61 -23.43 -7.05
CA LEU A 3 6.53 -22.47 -7.25
C LEU A 3 6.53 -21.46 -6.10
N LEU A 4 6.40 -20.16 -6.41
CA LEU A 4 6.10 -19.16 -5.38
C LEU A 4 4.59 -19.15 -5.14
N ASP A 5 4.19 -19.60 -3.95
CA ASP A 5 2.82 -19.51 -3.46
C ASP A 5 2.51 -18.09 -3.00
N VAL A 6 1.54 -17.44 -3.66
CA VAL A 6 0.91 -16.20 -3.19
C VAL A 6 -0.51 -16.58 -2.77
N GLU A 7 -0.60 -17.06 -1.53
CA GLU A 7 -1.88 -17.45 -0.94
C GLU A 7 -2.65 -16.25 -0.38
N THR A 8 -3.94 -16.22 -0.67
CA THR A 8 -4.95 -15.57 0.19
C THR A 8 -5.52 -16.65 1.10
N LEU A 9 -4.79 -17.02 2.16
CA LEU A 9 -5.26 -17.92 3.22
C LEU A 9 -4.88 -17.34 4.59
N GLU A 10 -5.77 -17.54 5.56
CA GLU A 10 -5.47 -17.34 6.98
C GLU A 10 -4.16 -18.06 7.32
N ALA A 11 -3.18 -17.30 7.78
CA ALA A 11 -1.80 -17.73 7.93
C ALA A 11 -1.61 -18.79 9.03
N PRO A 12 -0.90 -19.89 8.77
CA PRO A 12 -0.25 -20.67 9.81
C PRO A 12 1.28 -20.67 9.62
N GLY A 13 2.00 -20.01 10.55
CA GLY A 13 3.40 -20.37 10.86
C GLY A 13 4.54 -19.51 10.32
N SER A 14 4.60 -18.24 10.72
CA SER A 14 5.82 -17.49 11.10
C SER A 14 7.18 -17.82 10.43
N GLY A 15 7.41 -17.31 9.23
CA GLY A 15 8.61 -16.49 9.05
C GLY A 15 8.27 -15.16 9.69
N ALA A 16 8.63 -14.95 10.97
CA ALA A 16 8.25 -13.77 11.72
C ALA A 16 8.48 -12.52 10.85
N LEU A 17 7.37 -11.97 10.33
CA LEU A 17 7.32 -10.65 9.74
C LEU A 17 8.09 -9.79 10.73
N ARG A 18 9.27 -9.30 10.34
CA ARG A 18 10.03 -8.41 11.21
C ARG A 18 9.04 -7.29 11.53
N PRO A 19 8.56 -7.17 12.78
CA PRO A 19 7.47 -6.25 13.07
C PRO A 19 7.97 -4.90 12.57
N VAL A 20 7.21 -4.28 11.66
CA VAL A 20 7.50 -2.91 11.27
C VAL A 20 7.46 -2.17 12.59
N ARG A 21 8.63 -1.76 13.10
CA ARG A 21 8.69 -1.06 14.37
C ARG A 21 7.76 0.14 14.19
N PRO A 22 6.68 0.25 14.97
CA PRO A 22 5.75 1.35 14.80
C PRO A 22 6.57 2.64 14.93
N ALA A 23 6.50 3.48 13.90
CA ALA A 23 7.15 4.77 13.96
C ALA A 23 6.26 5.70 14.76
N LEU A 24 6.86 6.70 15.40
CA LEU A 24 6.09 7.80 15.92
C LEU A 24 5.46 8.56 14.74
N GLY A 25 4.18 8.88 14.85
CA GLY A 25 3.46 9.57 13.81
C GLY A 25 2.26 10.34 14.33
N LEU A 26 1.68 11.13 13.44
CA LEU A 26 0.47 11.90 13.64
C LEU A 26 -0.66 11.27 12.83
N THR A 27 -1.82 11.12 13.45
CA THR A 27 -3.07 10.78 12.77
C THR A 27 -4.04 11.95 12.90
N ILE A 28 -4.68 12.36 11.80
CA ILE A 28 -5.75 13.35 11.86
C ILE A 28 -6.98 12.71 12.48
N ALA A 29 -7.35 13.12 13.71
CA ALA A 29 -8.57 12.69 14.37
C ALA A 29 -9.75 13.62 14.10
N TRP A 30 -9.48 14.90 13.79
CA TRP A 30 -10.50 15.85 13.37
C TRP A 30 -9.94 16.92 12.44
N HIS A 31 -10.71 17.28 11.42
CA HIS A 31 -10.39 18.31 10.44
C HIS A 31 -11.70 18.87 9.83
N ALA A 32 -11.68 20.12 9.34
CA ALA A 32 -12.86 20.77 8.74
C ALA A 32 -13.36 20.06 7.47
N ASP A 33 -12.46 19.41 6.74
CA ASP A 33 -12.75 18.41 5.72
C ASP A 33 -12.73 17.00 6.34
N PRO A 34 -13.89 16.34 6.49
CA PRO A 34 -13.99 15.02 7.12
C PRO A 34 -13.27 13.90 6.35
N SER A 35 -13.04 14.06 5.04
CA SER A 35 -12.36 13.03 4.22
C SER A 35 -10.91 12.80 4.64
N ARG A 36 -10.37 13.73 5.43
CA ARG A 36 -8.99 13.71 5.92
C ARG A 36 -8.79 12.96 7.23
N VAL A 37 -9.88 12.62 7.93
CA VAL A 37 -9.79 11.88 9.19
C VAL A 37 -9.17 10.51 8.91
N GLY A 38 -8.18 10.14 9.71
CA GLY A 38 -7.40 8.91 9.54
C GLY A 38 -6.14 9.06 8.69
N GLU A 39 -5.93 10.20 8.01
CA GLU A 39 -4.66 10.47 7.34
C GLU A 39 -3.51 10.53 8.35
N VAL A 40 -2.34 10.04 7.94
CA VAL A 40 -1.17 9.91 8.80
C VAL A 40 0.06 10.62 8.24
N CYS A 41 0.96 11.02 9.14
CA CYS A 41 2.29 11.51 8.83
C CYS A 41 3.31 10.92 9.80
N SER A 42 4.48 10.51 9.31
CA SER A 42 5.56 9.99 10.16
C SER A 42 6.39 11.13 10.76
N VAL A 43 6.76 11.01 12.04
CA VAL A 43 7.62 11.94 12.76
C VAL A 43 8.97 11.25 13.01
N LEU A 44 9.82 11.26 11.97
CA LEU A 44 11.14 10.62 12.01
C LEU A 44 12.26 11.56 12.48
N ALA A 45 12.03 12.86 12.40
CA ALA A 45 12.92 13.94 12.83
C ALA A 45 12.06 15.11 13.34
N ALA A 46 12.67 16.26 13.63
CA ALA A 46 11.94 17.49 13.90
C ALA A 46 11.01 17.80 12.72
N THR A 47 9.71 17.84 13.01
CA THR A 47 8.65 18.00 12.00
C THR A 47 7.78 19.19 12.37
N GLU A 48 7.77 20.21 11.51
CA GLU A 48 6.81 21.30 11.63
C GLU A 48 5.40 20.84 11.26
N VAL A 49 4.41 21.21 12.07
CA VAL A 49 2.99 20.97 11.84
C VAL A 49 2.25 22.31 11.82
N ASN A 50 1.77 22.67 10.64
CA ASN A 50 1.17 23.95 10.30
C ASN A 50 0.27 23.80 9.05
N ARG A 51 -0.26 24.89 8.49
CA ARG A 51 -1.15 24.78 7.30
C ARG A 51 -0.46 24.28 6.03
N ALA A 52 0.86 24.39 5.94
CA ALA A 52 1.67 24.11 4.76
C ALA A 52 2.60 22.88 4.93
N ALA A 53 2.73 22.34 6.14
CA ALA A 53 3.56 21.17 6.46
C ALA A 53 3.01 20.43 7.71
N PRO A 54 3.32 19.14 7.92
CA PRO A 54 3.97 18.25 6.96
C PRO A 54 2.97 17.76 5.93
N GLU A 55 3.42 17.02 4.93
CA GLU A 55 2.52 16.29 4.03
C GLU A 55 1.91 15.09 4.77
N PHE A 56 0.57 15.02 4.78
CA PHE A 56 -0.18 13.86 5.24
C PHE A 56 -0.43 12.90 4.08
N ARG A 57 -0.72 11.65 4.44
CA ARG A 57 -1.00 10.56 3.52
C ARG A 57 -2.19 9.75 4.00
N THR A 58 -2.92 9.13 3.09
CA THR A 58 -3.89 8.10 3.45
C THR A 58 -3.18 6.89 4.10
N ALA A 59 -3.93 5.96 4.66
CA ALA A 59 -3.37 4.70 5.17
C ALA A 59 -2.61 3.90 4.08
N LEU A 60 -2.89 4.15 2.80
CA LEU A 60 -2.18 3.59 1.63
C LEU A 60 -0.86 4.29 1.30
N GLY A 61 -0.55 5.40 1.95
CA GLY A 61 0.61 6.22 1.61
C GLY A 61 0.39 7.17 0.43
N ARG A 62 -0.85 7.30 -0.08
CA ARG A 62 -1.19 8.31 -1.08
C ARG A 62 -1.08 9.69 -0.45
N PRO A 63 -0.28 10.62 -1.01
CA PRO A 63 -0.20 11.97 -0.48
C PRO A 63 -1.50 12.74 -0.64
N THR A 64 -1.93 13.38 0.44
CA THR A 64 -3.14 14.23 0.52
C THR A 64 -2.80 15.69 0.78
N GLY A 65 -1.53 16.00 1.08
CA GLY A 65 -1.04 17.35 1.33
C GLY A 65 -1.03 17.73 2.82
N PRO A 66 -0.65 18.98 3.15
CA PRO A 66 -0.62 19.46 4.52
C PRO A 66 -2.02 19.74 5.06
N LEU A 67 -2.13 20.20 6.32
CA LEU A 67 -3.42 20.52 6.93
C LEU A 67 -4.27 21.48 6.07
N ALA A 68 -3.65 22.41 5.32
CA ALA A 68 -4.31 23.25 4.31
C ALA A 68 -5.55 24.03 4.78
N ASP A 69 -5.84 24.08 6.09
CA ASP A 69 -6.88 24.93 6.65
C ASP A 69 -6.38 26.39 6.68
N PRO A 70 -7.11 27.34 6.08
CA PRO A 70 -6.67 28.73 5.92
C PRO A 70 -6.52 29.47 7.25
N TYR A 71 -7.17 29.00 8.32
CA TYR A 71 -7.14 29.60 9.65
C TYR A 71 -6.06 28.97 10.56
N ILE A 72 -5.35 27.93 10.09
CA ILE A 72 -4.14 27.44 10.73
C ILE A 72 -2.94 28.27 10.23
N SER A 73 -2.09 28.74 11.14
CA SER A 73 -0.89 29.54 10.80
C SER A 73 0.15 28.71 10.03
N ARG A 74 1.07 29.37 9.28
CA ARG A 74 2.31 28.71 8.79
C ARG A 74 3.34 28.57 9.90
N ASN A 75 3.33 29.47 10.87
CA ASN A 75 4.12 29.32 12.10
C ASN A 75 3.21 28.58 13.09
N GLY A 76 3.27 27.25 13.07
CA GLY A 76 2.44 26.35 13.86
C GLY A 76 3.19 25.81 15.06
N ILE A 77 3.44 24.50 15.06
CA ILE A 77 4.21 23.81 16.09
C ILE A 77 5.33 23.00 15.45
N GLU A 78 6.31 22.58 16.23
CA GLU A 78 7.31 21.58 15.87
C GLU A 78 7.17 20.38 16.80
N ILE A 79 7.26 19.18 16.23
CA ILE A 79 7.31 17.93 17.00
C ILE A 79 8.67 17.30 16.78
N THR A 80 9.41 17.11 17.87
CA THR A 80 10.78 16.61 17.85
C THR A 80 10.88 15.30 18.66
N PRO A 81 11.21 14.16 18.03
CA PRO A 81 11.39 12.89 18.73
C PRO A 81 12.44 12.98 19.84
N LEU A 82 12.16 12.36 21.00
CA LEU A 82 13.10 12.30 22.13
C LEU A 82 13.97 11.03 22.05
N LYS A 83 15.23 11.13 22.49
CA LYS A 83 16.19 9.99 22.48
C LYS A 83 15.71 8.77 23.29
N GLY A 84 14.85 8.97 24.29
CA GLY A 84 14.29 7.93 25.14
C GLY A 84 12.92 7.40 24.69
N GLY A 85 12.42 7.82 23.52
CA GLY A 85 11.05 7.57 23.09
C GLY A 85 10.12 8.73 23.41
N GLY A 86 9.03 8.84 22.65
CA GLY A 86 8.13 9.97 22.68
C GLY A 86 8.60 11.18 21.88
N ALA A 87 8.01 12.34 22.13
CA ALA A 87 8.39 13.59 21.47
C ALA A 87 8.20 14.82 22.36
N ARG A 88 8.95 15.87 22.03
CA ARG A 88 8.70 17.24 22.47
C ARG A 88 7.81 17.93 21.46
N ILE A 89 6.77 18.61 21.93
CA ILE A 89 5.93 19.49 21.13
C ILE A 89 6.29 20.92 21.50
N THR A 90 6.74 21.71 20.54
CA THR A 90 7.17 23.10 20.72
C THR A 90 6.24 24.02 19.95
N GLN A 91 5.71 25.04 20.61
CA GLN A 91 4.92 26.06 19.95
C GLN A 91 5.85 27.07 19.24
N LEU A 92 5.68 27.22 17.92
CA LEU A 92 6.39 28.22 17.12
C LEU A 92 5.51 29.45 16.85
N GLY A 93 4.19 29.24 16.81
CA GLY A 93 3.18 30.25 16.54
C GLY A 93 2.61 30.91 17.79
N ARG A 94 1.59 31.74 17.57
CA ARG A 94 0.76 32.35 18.63
C ARG A 94 -0.65 31.76 18.72
N ALA A 95 -1.00 30.89 17.77
CA ALA A 95 -2.31 30.25 17.75
C ALA A 95 -2.43 29.31 18.97
N PRO A 96 -3.61 29.20 19.59
CA PRO A 96 -3.80 28.30 20.73
C PRO A 96 -3.38 26.87 20.41
N LEU A 97 -2.57 26.29 21.30
CA LEU A 97 -2.15 24.90 21.29
C LEU A 97 -2.62 24.24 22.58
N GLU A 98 -3.29 23.10 22.47
CA GLU A 98 -3.59 22.25 23.61
C GLU A 98 -2.99 20.86 23.37
N VAL A 99 -2.43 20.27 24.43
CA VAL A 99 -1.95 18.89 24.45
C VAL A 99 -2.65 18.17 25.59
N ASN A 100 -3.36 17.09 25.27
CA ASN A 100 -4.24 16.36 26.19
C ASN A 100 -5.26 17.29 26.89
N GLY A 101 -5.78 18.28 26.15
CA GLY A 101 -6.73 19.27 26.64
C GLY A 101 -6.14 20.35 27.56
N GLN A 102 -4.81 20.38 27.75
CA GLN A 102 -4.14 21.42 28.53
C GLN A 102 -3.44 22.42 27.60
N PRO A 103 -3.57 23.73 27.83
CA PRO A 103 -2.89 24.74 27.02
C PRO A 103 -1.36 24.65 27.17
N VAL A 104 -0.64 24.88 26.07
CA VAL A 104 0.83 24.87 26.03
C VAL A 104 1.33 26.21 25.52
N GLU A 105 2.19 26.89 26.30
CA GLU A 105 2.68 28.23 25.92
C GLU A 105 4.03 28.22 25.19
N ALA A 106 4.90 27.24 25.51
CA ALA A 106 6.24 27.13 24.93
C ALA A 106 6.52 25.72 24.41
N SER A 107 6.60 24.74 25.31
CA SER A 107 6.82 23.35 24.92
C SER A 107 6.33 22.37 25.98
N VAL A 108 6.01 21.15 25.57
CA VAL A 108 5.67 20.04 26.45
C VAL A 108 6.32 18.75 25.96
N ASP A 109 6.85 17.94 26.88
CA ASP A 109 7.38 16.61 26.58
C ASP A 109 6.30 15.55 26.77
N VAL A 110 6.20 14.65 25.79
CA VAL A 110 5.28 13.51 25.76
C VAL A 110 6.11 12.21 25.73
N PRO A 111 6.65 11.76 26.88
CA PRO A 111 7.55 10.61 26.94
C PRO A 111 6.89 9.29 26.52
N GLY A 112 5.56 9.15 26.70
CA GLY A 112 4.80 7.98 26.27
C GLY A 112 4.59 7.88 24.74
N GLY A 113 4.96 8.93 23.98
CA GLY A 113 4.73 9.00 22.54
C GLY A 113 3.27 8.98 22.11
N GLN A 114 2.35 9.19 23.06
CA GLN A 114 0.92 9.28 22.82
C GLN A 114 0.38 10.58 23.39
N ALA A 115 -0.25 11.38 22.55
CA ALA A 115 -0.92 12.60 22.97
C ALA A 115 -2.00 13.01 21.97
N VAL A 116 -3.03 13.69 22.46
CA VAL A 116 -3.99 14.42 21.62
C VAL A 116 -3.52 15.87 21.52
N ILE A 117 -3.42 16.39 20.31
CA ILE A 117 -2.93 17.74 20.01
C ILE A 117 -4.07 18.50 19.34
N THR A 118 -4.57 19.55 19.98
CA THR A 118 -5.53 20.47 19.39
C THR A 118 -4.78 21.70 18.87
N LEU A 119 -4.79 21.88 17.55
CA LEU A 119 -4.10 22.99 16.89
C LEU A 119 -5.10 24.07 16.47
N ALA A 120 -4.93 25.29 16.97
CA ALA A 120 -5.76 26.46 16.67
C ALA A 120 -7.27 26.25 16.88
N ARG A 121 -7.68 25.22 17.64
CA ARG A 121 -9.07 24.74 17.74
C ARG A 121 -9.69 24.37 16.38
N ARG A 122 -8.85 23.96 15.41
CA ARG A 122 -9.22 23.69 14.01
C ARG A 122 -8.71 22.37 13.44
N ALA A 123 -7.79 21.72 14.13
CA ALA A 123 -7.42 20.34 13.85
C ALA A 123 -7.16 19.62 15.16
N VAL A 124 -7.55 18.35 15.22
CA VAL A 124 -7.16 17.46 16.32
C VAL A 124 -6.31 16.36 15.73
N LEU A 125 -5.09 16.25 16.23
CA LEU A 125 -4.11 15.25 15.82
C LEU A 125 -3.84 14.30 16.99
N VAL A 126 -3.63 13.04 16.69
CA VAL A 126 -3.19 12.04 17.66
C VAL A 126 -1.73 11.72 17.34
N LEU A 127 -0.83 12.08 18.25
CA LEU A 127 0.53 11.57 18.28
C LEU A 127 0.48 10.13 18.79
N GLY A 128 1.12 9.20 18.11
CA GLY A 128 1.08 7.79 18.49
C GLY A 128 1.94 6.89 17.61
N PRO A 129 2.01 5.59 17.95
CA PRO A 129 2.57 4.59 17.06
C PRO A 129 1.71 4.46 15.80
N ILE A 130 2.31 4.65 14.63
CA ILE A 130 1.68 4.39 13.34
C ILE A 130 2.41 3.27 12.60
N ALA A 131 1.65 2.47 11.85
CA ALA A 131 2.23 1.71 10.75
C ALA A 131 2.64 2.72 9.68
N VAL A 132 3.94 2.87 9.43
CA VAL A 132 4.43 3.77 8.37
C VAL A 132 3.82 3.29 7.05
N PRO A 133 2.94 4.08 6.38
CA PRO A 133 2.47 3.73 5.07
C PRO A 133 3.67 3.69 4.14
N ARG A 134 4.06 2.50 3.70
CA ARG A 134 5.11 2.38 2.68
C ARG A 134 4.49 2.84 1.37
N ARG A 135 5.18 3.69 0.62
CA ARG A 135 4.84 3.98 -0.78
C ARG A 135 4.90 2.66 -1.54
N GLY A 136 3.77 1.98 -1.69
CA GLY A 136 3.59 0.87 -2.60
C GLY A 136 2.73 1.33 -3.77
N ALA A 137 2.93 0.76 -4.95
CA ALA A 137 1.98 0.99 -6.03
C ALA A 137 0.64 0.37 -5.63
N ASP A 138 -0.47 1.06 -5.90
CA ASP A 138 -1.80 0.50 -5.62
C ASP A 138 -2.08 -0.75 -6.46
N HIS A 139 -1.31 -0.96 -7.53
CA HIS A 139 -1.39 -2.10 -8.44
C HIS A 139 -2.80 -2.30 -9.02
N GLY A 140 -3.60 -1.22 -9.08
CA GLY A 140 -5.01 -1.29 -9.47
C GLY A 140 -5.92 -2.02 -8.47
N LEU A 141 -5.41 -2.40 -7.29
CA LEU A 141 -6.17 -3.07 -6.23
C LEU A 141 -6.84 -2.04 -5.32
N VAL A 142 -8.15 -2.19 -5.10
CA VAL A 142 -8.94 -1.27 -4.25
C VAL A 142 -9.03 -1.81 -2.82
N GLY A 143 -8.75 -0.96 -1.84
CA GLY A 143 -8.90 -1.24 -0.41
C GLY A 143 -7.67 -0.89 0.42
N GLU A 144 -7.87 -0.69 1.73
CA GLU A 144 -6.82 -0.20 2.65
C GLU A 144 -6.47 -1.17 3.78
N SER A 145 -7.06 -2.38 3.79
CA SER A 145 -6.83 -3.37 4.84
C SER A 145 -5.38 -3.88 4.88
N GLU A 146 -4.91 -4.25 6.07
CA GLU A 146 -3.56 -4.81 6.26
C GLU A 146 -3.32 -6.07 5.40
N ALA A 147 -4.34 -6.91 5.24
CA ALA A 147 -4.29 -8.08 4.36
C ALA A 147 -4.00 -7.68 2.91
N LEU A 148 -4.67 -6.65 2.39
CA LEU A 148 -4.44 -6.16 1.04
C LEU A 148 -3.05 -5.50 0.89
N GLN A 149 -2.55 -4.86 1.94
CA GLN A 149 -1.14 -4.44 1.97
C GLN A 149 -0.17 -5.61 1.88
N GLY A 150 -0.50 -6.74 2.51
CA GLY A 150 0.22 -8.00 2.37
C GLY A 150 0.30 -8.46 0.92
N VAL A 151 -0.84 -8.47 0.24
CA VAL A 151 -0.94 -8.84 -1.19
C VAL A 151 -0.06 -7.92 -2.05
N ARG A 152 -0.14 -6.59 -1.88
CA ARG A 152 0.71 -5.63 -2.64
C ARG A 152 2.20 -5.90 -2.44
N ARG A 153 2.64 -6.17 -1.21
CA ARG A 153 4.04 -6.53 -0.93
C ARG A 153 4.46 -7.85 -1.58
N ASN A 154 3.56 -8.83 -1.65
CA ASN A 154 3.85 -10.10 -2.31
C ASN A 154 3.95 -9.92 -3.83
N ILE A 155 3.11 -9.07 -4.41
CA ILE A 155 3.21 -8.67 -5.83
C ILE A 155 4.57 -8.07 -6.11
N GLU A 156 4.99 -7.05 -5.35
CA GLU A 156 6.29 -6.39 -5.56
C GLU A 156 7.47 -7.39 -5.48
N ARG A 157 7.44 -8.33 -4.54
CA ARG A 157 8.49 -9.36 -4.42
C ARG A 157 8.49 -10.33 -5.59
N ALA A 158 7.32 -10.88 -5.94
CA ALA A 158 7.20 -11.88 -6.98
C ALA A 158 7.46 -11.30 -8.38
N ALA A 159 7.06 -10.06 -8.64
CA ALA A 159 7.30 -9.36 -9.90
C ALA A 159 8.79 -9.15 -10.22
N GLY A 160 9.65 -9.12 -9.19
CA GLY A 160 11.11 -9.07 -9.35
C GLY A 160 11.75 -10.41 -9.72
N THR A 161 10.97 -11.48 -9.87
CA THR A 161 11.45 -12.84 -10.15
C THR A 161 10.90 -13.37 -11.46
N GLU A 162 11.56 -14.40 -12.00
CA GLU A 162 11.14 -15.06 -13.24
C GLU A 162 10.37 -16.36 -13.01
N VAL A 163 10.08 -16.69 -11.76
CA VAL A 163 9.49 -17.99 -11.39
C VAL A 163 7.96 -17.99 -11.53
N PRO A 164 7.33 -19.16 -11.73
CA PRO A 164 5.88 -19.27 -11.73
C PRO A 164 5.26 -18.86 -10.39
N VAL A 165 4.14 -18.15 -10.45
CA VAL A 165 3.39 -17.67 -9.29
C VAL A 165 2.03 -18.36 -9.23
N LEU A 166 1.71 -18.99 -8.09
CA LEU A 166 0.39 -19.57 -7.85
C LEU A 166 -0.46 -18.62 -7.01
N LEU A 167 -1.58 -18.15 -7.59
CA LEU A 167 -2.55 -17.28 -6.92
C LEU A 167 -3.68 -18.11 -6.32
N ARG A 168 -3.82 -18.10 -5.00
CA ARG A 168 -4.92 -18.80 -4.30
C ARG A 168 -5.89 -17.81 -3.67
N GLY A 169 -7.17 -18.17 -3.70
CA GLY A 169 -8.24 -17.40 -3.07
C GLY A 169 -9.62 -17.79 -3.60
N PRO A 170 -10.71 -17.41 -2.90
CA PRO A 170 -12.08 -17.72 -3.30
C PRO A 170 -12.43 -17.24 -4.72
N SER A 171 -13.44 -17.85 -5.33
CA SER A 171 -13.98 -17.34 -6.60
C SER A 171 -14.46 -15.89 -6.43
N GLY A 172 -14.16 -15.03 -7.40
CA GLY A 172 -14.54 -13.61 -7.36
C GLY A 172 -13.68 -12.70 -6.47
N SER A 173 -12.59 -13.19 -5.86
CA SER A 173 -11.69 -12.38 -5.02
C SER A 173 -10.74 -11.45 -5.80
N GLY A 174 -10.88 -11.35 -7.13
CA GLY A 174 -10.04 -10.49 -7.97
C GLY A 174 -8.63 -11.01 -8.23
N LYS A 175 -8.42 -12.34 -8.33
CA LYS A 175 -7.11 -12.93 -8.64
C LYS A 175 -6.57 -12.45 -9.99
N GLU A 176 -7.46 -12.13 -10.92
CA GLU A 176 -7.14 -11.60 -12.25
C GLU A 176 -6.50 -10.21 -12.17
N LEU A 177 -6.91 -9.39 -11.19
CA LEU A 177 -6.28 -8.10 -10.93
C LEU A 177 -4.87 -8.29 -10.36
N VAL A 178 -4.68 -9.28 -9.49
CA VAL A 178 -3.37 -9.62 -8.93
C VAL A 178 -2.42 -10.16 -10.01
N ALA A 179 -2.89 -11.02 -10.91
CA ALA A 179 -2.10 -11.51 -12.05
C ALA A 179 -1.66 -10.37 -12.99
N ARG A 180 -2.58 -9.45 -13.30
CA ARG A 180 -2.27 -8.26 -14.10
C ARG A 180 -1.25 -7.37 -13.40
N ALA A 181 -1.44 -7.12 -12.10
CA ALA A 181 -0.53 -6.35 -11.29
C ALA A 181 0.89 -6.92 -11.27
N LEU A 182 1.03 -8.25 -11.16
CA LEU A 182 2.31 -8.96 -11.25
C LEU A 182 2.99 -8.71 -12.60
N HIS A 183 2.25 -8.86 -13.70
CA HIS A 183 2.78 -8.59 -15.03
C HIS A 183 3.25 -7.14 -15.18
N GLU A 184 2.42 -6.16 -14.80
CA GLU A 184 2.72 -4.73 -14.90
C GLU A 184 3.90 -4.28 -14.03
N ALA A 185 4.08 -4.92 -12.88
CA ALA A 185 5.19 -4.67 -11.97
C ALA A 185 6.50 -5.36 -12.40
N SER A 186 6.43 -6.35 -13.29
CA SER A 186 7.59 -7.15 -13.69
C SER A 186 8.46 -6.49 -14.76
N ALA A 187 9.64 -7.07 -15.01
CA ALA A 187 10.48 -6.70 -16.16
C ALA A 187 9.79 -6.96 -17.52
N ARG A 188 8.78 -7.85 -17.55
CA ARG A 188 8.06 -8.29 -18.75
C ARG A 188 6.83 -7.43 -19.07
N LYS A 189 6.59 -6.35 -18.34
CA LYS A 189 5.41 -5.45 -18.49
C LYS A 189 5.16 -4.86 -19.88
N ARG A 190 6.15 -4.91 -20.77
CA ARG A 190 6.04 -4.47 -22.18
C ARG A 190 5.73 -5.60 -23.15
N GLY A 191 5.86 -6.85 -22.69
CA GLY A 191 5.54 -8.04 -23.45
C GLY A 191 4.03 -8.34 -23.42
N PRO A 192 3.59 -9.38 -24.14
CA PRO A 192 2.19 -9.79 -24.15
C PRO A 192 1.71 -10.26 -22.77
N TYR A 193 0.47 -9.93 -22.42
CA TYR A 193 -0.23 -10.48 -21.26
C TYR A 193 -1.43 -11.28 -21.78
N ARG A 194 -1.34 -12.60 -21.69
CA ARG A 194 -2.39 -13.53 -22.08
C ARG A 194 -3.00 -14.13 -20.83
N THR A 195 -4.30 -14.42 -20.87
CA THR A 195 -5.02 -15.08 -19.79
C THR A 195 -5.84 -16.21 -20.36
N VAL A 196 -5.82 -17.38 -19.73
CA VAL A 196 -6.58 -18.55 -20.19
C VAL A 196 -7.46 -19.07 -19.07
N ASN A 197 -8.78 -19.12 -19.33
CA ASN A 197 -9.70 -19.82 -18.46
C ASN A 197 -9.67 -21.32 -18.78
N LEU A 198 -8.97 -22.11 -17.95
CA LEU A 198 -8.85 -23.55 -18.13
C LEU A 198 -10.21 -24.29 -18.16
N ALA A 199 -11.23 -23.77 -17.47
CA ALA A 199 -12.56 -24.38 -17.50
C ALA A 199 -13.23 -24.28 -18.87
N ALA A 200 -12.76 -23.38 -19.75
CA ALA A 200 -13.24 -23.22 -21.11
C ALA A 200 -12.41 -23.98 -22.15
N VAL A 201 -11.37 -24.71 -21.75
CA VAL A 201 -10.49 -25.48 -22.64
C VAL A 201 -10.82 -26.97 -22.51
N PRO A 202 -11.42 -27.61 -23.54
CA PRO A 202 -11.65 -29.04 -23.53
C PRO A 202 -10.35 -29.83 -23.41
N GLU A 203 -10.36 -30.91 -22.62
CA GLU A 203 -9.17 -31.76 -22.40
C GLU A 203 -8.60 -32.31 -23.70
N SER A 204 -9.47 -32.69 -24.65
CA SER A 204 -9.08 -33.22 -25.96
C SER A 204 -8.32 -32.20 -26.84
N THR A 205 -8.51 -30.91 -26.63
CA THR A 205 -7.85 -29.84 -27.40
C THR A 205 -6.83 -29.04 -26.59
N ALA A 206 -6.67 -29.33 -25.29
CA ALA A 206 -5.79 -28.59 -24.40
C ALA A 206 -4.35 -28.52 -24.93
N ALA A 207 -3.76 -29.65 -25.32
CA ALA A 207 -2.40 -29.67 -25.85
C ALA A 207 -2.24 -28.78 -27.10
N ALA A 208 -3.17 -28.88 -28.07
CA ALA A 208 -3.14 -28.09 -29.29
C ALA A 208 -3.40 -26.59 -29.05
N ALA A 209 -4.16 -26.25 -28.00
CA ALA A 209 -4.41 -24.86 -27.60
C ALA A 209 -3.19 -24.24 -26.92
N PHE A 210 -2.52 -24.96 -26.02
CA PHE A 210 -1.34 -24.48 -25.29
C PHE A 210 -0.09 -24.43 -26.15
N PHE A 211 0.21 -25.51 -26.85
CA PHE A 211 1.46 -25.68 -27.62
C PHE A 211 1.32 -25.31 -29.11
N GLY A 212 0.09 -25.06 -29.56
CA GLY A 212 -0.18 -24.78 -30.95
C GLY A 212 -0.24 -26.04 -31.82
N HIS A 213 -0.52 -25.84 -33.11
CA HIS A 213 -0.57 -26.90 -34.10
C HIS A 213 -0.36 -26.33 -35.51
N THR A 214 0.14 -27.18 -36.41
CA THR A 214 0.22 -26.87 -37.83
C THR A 214 -1.10 -27.19 -38.54
N LYS A 215 -1.34 -26.56 -39.69
CA LYS A 215 -2.47 -26.92 -40.56
C LYS A 215 -2.44 -28.42 -40.87
N GLY A 216 -3.58 -29.09 -40.72
CA GLY A 216 -3.71 -30.53 -40.98
C GLY A 216 -3.19 -31.46 -39.88
N ALA A 217 -2.78 -30.94 -38.71
CA ALA A 217 -2.33 -31.78 -37.59
C ALA A 217 -3.42 -32.73 -37.04
N PHE A 218 -4.70 -32.38 -37.23
CA PHE A 218 -5.86 -33.22 -36.91
C PHE A 218 -7.05 -32.87 -37.80
N THR A 219 -8.07 -33.73 -37.82
CA THR A 219 -9.34 -33.47 -38.54
C THR A 219 -10.03 -32.23 -37.97
N GLY A 220 -10.07 -31.14 -38.76
CA GLY A 220 -10.57 -29.84 -38.34
C GLY A 220 -9.50 -28.74 -38.18
N ALA A 221 -8.20 -29.08 -38.26
CA ALA A 221 -7.09 -28.13 -38.21
C ALA A 221 -6.95 -27.33 -39.52
N ALA A 222 -7.91 -26.44 -39.79
CA ALA A 222 -7.99 -25.68 -41.04
C ALA A 222 -6.85 -24.64 -41.20
N GLN A 223 -6.34 -24.11 -40.09
CA GLN A 223 -5.27 -23.11 -40.04
C GLN A 223 -4.25 -23.50 -38.97
N ALA A 224 -3.02 -22.99 -39.08
CA ALA A 224 -2.01 -23.15 -38.05
C ALA A 224 -2.26 -22.17 -36.90
N HIS A 225 -1.96 -22.58 -35.67
CA HIS A 225 -2.10 -21.77 -34.46
C HIS A 225 -0.81 -21.84 -33.65
N PRO A 226 -0.21 -20.71 -33.23
CA PRO A 226 1.06 -20.71 -32.49
C PRO A 226 0.92 -21.25 -31.05
N GLY A 227 -0.29 -21.26 -30.52
CA GLY A 227 -0.59 -21.73 -29.16
C GLY A 227 -0.44 -20.63 -28.11
N TYR A 228 -1.04 -20.83 -26.94
CA TYR A 228 -1.04 -19.83 -25.87
C TYR A 228 0.36 -19.50 -25.35
N PHE A 229 1.28 -20.48 -25.28
CA PHE A 229 2.67 -20.21 -24.91
C PHE A 229 3.37 -19.33 -25.96
N GLY A 230 3.13 -19.58 -27.26
CA GLY A 230 3.69 -18.76 -28.34
C GLY A 230 3.11 -17.34 -28.37
N GLU A 231 1.81 -17.19 -28.08
CA GLU A 231 1.16 -15.87 -27.97
C GLU A 231 1.67 -15.02 -26.80
N ALA A 232 2.13 -15.68 -25.73
CA ALA A 232 2.65 -15.04 -24.53
C ALA A 232 4.18 -14.91 -24.51
N ASP A 233 4.86 -15.19 -25.63
CA ASP A 233 6.32 -15.15 -25.71
C ASP A 233 6.88 -13.76 -25.35
N GLY A 234 7.94 -13.74 -24.54
CA GLY A 234 8.50 -12.52 -23.96
C GLY A 234 7.61 -11.81 -22.92
N GLY A 235 6.50 -12.43 -22.51
CA GLY A 235 5.47 -11.82 -21.68
C GLY A 235 5.01 -12.69 -20.50
N THR A 236 3.70 -12.84 -20.35
CA THR A 236 3.07 -13.60 -19.25
C THR A 236 1.80 -14.27 -19.76
N LEU A 237 1.59 -15.52 -19.35
CA LEU A 237 0.41 -16.35 -19.61
C LEU A 237 -0.36 -16.62 -18.31
#